data_AF-A0A9P4S7L5-F1
#
_entry.id   AF-A0A9P4S7L5-F1
#
_cell.length_a   1.000
_cell.length_b   1.000
_cell.length_c   1.000
_cell.angle_alpha   90.00
_cell.angle_beta   90.00
_cell.angle_gamma   90.00
#
_symmetry.space_group_name_H-M   'P 1'
#
loop_
_entity.id
_entity.type
_entity.pdbx_description
1 polymer ?
#
loop_
_entity_poly.entity_id
_entity_poly.type
_entity_poly.pdbx_seq_one_letter_code
_entity_poly.pdbx_strand_id
1 'polypeptide(L)'
;MASNVTAIPTGVEFGPISSNSGAVAGYISGNAQLIGSVTETYNIHYKRPETPPSPSCNVPFRRDPDFVDRGTLLDQIHEKCSTPASRIALVGFGGVGKSQLAIEHCYRTADRSPETWVFWVHASNAARVDQGYRAIADQVKLAGRKDPQADIFELVSSWLRNEKNGKWLLVLDNADDASDKEYGAGVGRGPRYYNHRADG
;
A
#
# COMPACT_ATOMS: atom_id res chain seq x y z
N MET A 1 31.75 7.07 40.40
CA MET A 1 30.60 6.51 39.66
C MET A 1 30.37 7.41 38.47
N ALA A 2 30.72 6.93 37.28
CA ALA A 2 30.89 7.75 36.08
C ALA A 2 29.63 7.72 35.20
N SER A 3 29.36 8.89 34.61
CA SER A 3 28.51 9.14 33.44
C SER A 3 28.91 8.29 32.23
N ASN A 4 27.96 7.98 31.33
CA ASN A 4 27.93 8.53 29.96
C ASN A 4 26.73 8.04 29.12
N VAL A 5 26.30 8.97 28.26
CA VAL A 5 25.24 9.03 27.24
C VAL A 5 25.57 8.17 26.01
N THR A 6 24.56 7.78 25.20
CA THR A 6 24.53 7.65 23.71
C THR A 6 23.15 7.10 23.32
N ALA A 7 22.40 7.46 22.28
CA ALA A 7 22.21 8.63 21.41
C ALA A 7 20.89 8.32 20.64
N ILE A 8 20.15 9.34 20.22
CA ILE A 8 19.02 9.21 19.29
C ILE A 8 19.56 8.87 17.90
N PRO A 9 18.98 7.93 17.13
CA PRO A 9 19.06 7.96 15.68
C PRO A 9 17.78 8.58 15.10
N THR A 10 17.93 9.80 14.62
CA THR A 10 17.17 10.37 13.51
C THR A 10 17.52 9.62 12.22
N GLY A 11 16.54 9.43 11.33
CA GLY A 11 16.76 9.05 9.94
C GLY A 11 16.58 7.56 9.66
N VAL A 12 15.49 7.21 8.96
CA VAL A 12 15.47 5.99 8.15
C VAL A 12 15.97 6.39 6.77
N GLU A 13 17.24 6.13 6.53
CA GLU A 13 17.87 6.22 5.21
C GLU A 13 17.62 4.89 4.48
N PHE A 14 17.03 4.95 3.29
CA PHE A 14 16.84 3.77 2.45
C PHE A 14 18.19 3.41 1.81
N GLY A 15 18.79 2.29 2.24
CA GLY A 15 19.95 1.70 1.58
C GLY A 15 19.62 1.21 0.17
N PRO A 16 20.63 0.98 -0.69
CA PRO A 16 20.42 0.57 -2.08
C PRO A 16 19.80 -0.83 -2.12
N ILE A 17 18.63 -0.93 -2.75
CA ILE A 17 17.92 -2.19 -2.96
C ILE A 17 18.62 -2.91 -4.13
N SER A 18 19.36 -3.98 -3.82
CA SER A 18 19.80 -4.95 -4.82
C SER A 18 18.62 -5.81 -5.27
N SER A 19 18.67 -6.19 -6.54
CA SER A 19 17.63 -6.80 -7.37
C SER A 19 16.89 -7.98 -6.72
N ASN A 20 15.56 -7.85 -6.60
CA ASN A 20 14.56 -8.79 -7.11
C ASN A 20 13.16 -8.35 -6.66
N SER A 21 12.26 -8.23 -7.65
CA SER A 21 10.91 -7.70 -7.55
C SER A 21 10.09 -8.32 -6.41
N GLY A 22 9.41 -7.48 -5.64
CA GLY A 22 8.52 -7.92 -4.56
C GLY A 22 7.73 -6.77 -3.94
N ALA A 23 6.42 -6.94 -3.84
CA ALA A 23 5.56 -6.06 -3.04
C ALA A 23 5.68 -6.44 -1.56
N VAL A 24 6.01 -5.46 -0.71
CA VAL A 24 6.23 -5.63 0.74
C VAL A 24 5.07 -5.03 1.52
N ALA A 25 4.68 -5.63 2.64
CA ALA A 25 4.36 -4.84 3.83
C ALA A 25 4.52 -5.64 5.14
N GLY A 26 4.38 -4.99 6.29
CA GLY A 26 4.61 -5.59 7.60
C GLY A 26 3.74 -4.98 8.71
N TYR A 27 3.71 -5.67 9.86
CA TYR A 27 3.09 -5.26 11.13
C TYR A 27 4.15 -5.32 12.25
N ILE A 28 4.16 -4.33 13.16
CA ILE A 28 4.94 -4.31 14.42
C ILE A 28 4.00 -3.83 15.54
N SER A 29 4.11 -4.42 16.74
CA SER A 29 3.32 -4.10 17.95
C SER A 29 4.16 -3.33 18.98
N GLY A 30 3.56 -2.34 19.63
CA GLY A 30 4.12 -1.62 20.78
C GLY A 30 3.08 -0.76 21.49
N ASN A 31 2.95 -0.93 22.81
CA ASN A 31 1.89 -0.37 23.64
C ASN A 31 2.22 1.08 24.09
N ALA A 32 1.25 1.99 24.08
CA ALA A 32 1.36 3.33 24.67
C ALA A 32 0.33 3.52 25.79
N GLN A 33 0.78 4.06 26.93
CA GLN A 33 -0.05 4.42 28.09
C GLN A 33 -0.15 5.95 28.17
N LEU A 34 -1.38 6.48 28.18
CA LEU A 34 -1.65 7.92 28.34
C LEU A 34 -1.62 8.32 29.81
N ILE A 35 -0.83 9.34 30.15
CA ILE A 35 -1.00 10.17 31.34
C ILE A 35 -0.98 11.62 30.88
N GLY A 36 -2.02 12.40 31.19
CA GLY A 36 -2.09 13.81 30.82
C GLY A 36 -2.79 14.68 31.86
N SER A 37 -2.28 15.90 32.03
CA SER A 37 -3.03 17.16 32.18
C SER A 37 -2.06 18.28 31.74
N VAL A 38 -2.43 19.30 30.97
CA VAL A 38 -3.28 20.45 31.35
C VAL A 38 -3.88 21.09 30.08
N THR A 39 -5.00 21.77 30.30
CA THR A 39 -5.96 22.43 29.40
C THR A 39 -5.48 23.70 28.70
N GLU A 40 -5.80 23.84 27.40
CA GLU A 40 -6.09 25.12 26.76
C GLU A 40 -7.32 25.00 25.84
N THR A 41 -8.26 25.93 25.99
CA THR A 41 -9.57 25.97 25.31
C THR A 41 -9.43 26.41 23.86
N TYR A 42 -9.23 25.46 22.94
CA TYR A 42 -9.44 25.66 21.51
C TYR A 42 -10.90 25.34 21.16
N ASN A 43 -11.56 26.23 20.43
CA ASN A 43 -12.89 26.03 19.87
C ASN A 43 -12.85 24.87 18.86
N ILE A 44 -12.96 23.64 19.36
CA ILE A 44 -13.16 22.45 18.54
C ILE A 44 -14.56 22.58 17.97
N HIS A 45 -14.63 22.93 16.69
CA HIS A 45 -15.80 22.68 15.88
C HIS A 45 -15.98 21.16 15.87
N TYR A 46 -16.76 20.62 16.82
CA TYR A 46 -17.05 19.20 16.91
C TYR A 46 -17.84 18.83 15.67
N LYS A 47 -17.12 18.47 14.59
CA LYS A 47 -17.71 17.77 13.46
C LYS A 47 -18.42 16.56 14.04
N ARG A 48 -19.74 16.53 13.88
CA ARG A 48 -20.56 15.37 14.23
C ARG A 48 -19.88 14.13 13.66
N PRO A 49 -19.58 13.10 14.46
CA PRO A 49 -19.01 11.86 13.95
C PRO A 49 -19.89 11.36 12.81
N GLU A 50 -19.31 11.21 11.62
CA GLU A 50 -20.04 10.60 10.52
C GLU A 50 -20.42 9.18 10.93
N THR A 51 -21.61 8.72 10.55
CA THR A 51 -22.01 7.33 10.81
C THR A 51 -20.93 6.40 10.26
N PRO A 52 -20.41 5.47 11.07
CA PRO A 52 -19.39 4.52 10.64
C PRO A 52 -19.86 3.81 9.38
N PRO A 53 -19.05 3.77 8.31
CA PRO A 53 -19.42 3.09 7.09
C PRO A 53 -19.39 1.58 7.32
N SER A 54 -20.23 0.85 6.59
CA SER A 54 -20.22 -0.61 6.60
C SER A 54 -19.23 -1.16 5.56
N PRO A 55 -18.69 -2.38 5.77
CA PRO A 55 -17.87 -3.06 4.78
C PRO A 55 -18.50 -3.05 3.38
N SER A 56 -17.68 -2.84 2.37
CA SER A 56 -18.10 -2.71 0.98
C SER A 56 -17.02 -3.23 0.03
N CYS A 57 -17.45 -3.64 -1.17
CA CYS A 57 -16.57 -4.12 -2.21
C CYS A 57 -16.33 -3.03 -3.26
N ASN A 58 -15.17 -2.37 -3.20
CA ASN A 58 -14.80 -1.28 -4.09
C ASN A 58 -13.77 -1.73 -5.13
N VAL A 59 -14.25 -2.55 -6.06
CA VAL A 59 -13.50 -2.94 -7.27
C VAL A 59 -13.96 -2.04 -8.43
N PRO A 60 -13.06 -1.34 -9.13
CA PRO A 60 -13.44 -0.39 -10.20
C PRO A 60 -13.84 -1.09 -11.52
N PHE A 61 -13.85 -2.42 -11.53
CA PHE A 61 -14.18 -3.26 -12.67
C PHE A 61 -15.41 -4.08 -12.35
N ARG A 62 -16.29 -4.26 -13.33
CA ARG A 62 -17.43 -5.17 -13.19
C ARG A 62 -16.93 -6.61 -13.10
N ARG A 63 -17.62 -7.42 -12.31
CA ARG A 63 -17.46 -8.87 -12.33
C ARG A 63 -17.77 -9.38 -13.73
N ASP A 64 -16.89 -10.20 -14.28
CA ASP A 64 -17.10 -10.87 -15.55
C ASP A 64 -18.04 -12.08 -15.34
N PRO A 65 -19.27 -12.07 -15.89
CA PRO A 65 -20.19 -13.20 -15.76
C PRO A 65 -19.70 -14.44 -16.51
N ASP A 66 -18.82 -14.29 -17.49
CA ASP A 66 -18.26 -15.36 -18.32
C ASP A 66 -16.89 -15.82 -17.80
N PHE A 67 -16.49 -15.40 -16.59
CA PHE A 67 -15.22 -15.81 -15.99
C PHE A 67 -15.14 -17.34 -15.87
N VAL A 68 -14.13 -17.93 -16.52
CA VAL A 68 -13.86 -19.36 -16.46
C VAL A 68 -12.84 -19.65 -15.35
N ASP A 69 -13.26 -20.38 -14.33
CA ASP A 69 -12.37 -20.84 -13.27
C ASP A 69 -11.40 -21.90 -13.80
N ARG A 70 -10.09 -21.60 -13.76
CA ARG A 70 -9.04 -22.43 -14.34
C ARG A 70 -8.43 -23.37 -13.29
N GLY A 71 -9.27 -24.19 -12.67
CA GLY A 71 -8.86 -25.20 -11.69
C GLY A 71 -8.86 -24.67 -10.26
N THR A 72 -7.81 -24.96 -9.48
CA THR A 72 -7.78 -24.72 -8.02
C THR A 72 -7.17 -23.36 -7.64
N LEU A 73 -6.90 -22.49 -8.60
CA LEU A 73 -6.08 -21.30 -8.38
C LEU A 73 -6.77 -20.29 -7.44
N LEU A 74 -8.07 -20.05 -7.61
CA LEU A 74 -8.83 -19.18 -6.71
C LEU A 74 -8.92 -19.73 -5.28
N ASP A 75 -9.00 -21.06 -5.14
CA ASP A 75 -9.00 -21.71 -3.84
C ASP A 75 -7.63 -21.59 -3.16
N GLN A 76 -6.53 -21.75 -3.91
CA GLN A 76 -5.18 -21.54 -3.38
C GLN A 76 -4.94 -20.08 -2.95
N ILE A 77 -5.46 -19.10 -3.71
CA ILE A 77 -5.40 -17.69 -3.32
C ILE A 77 -6.19 -17.50 -2.03
N HIS A 78 -7.41 -18.03 -1.94
CA HIS A 78 -8.24 -17.91 -0.76
C HIS A 78 -7.60 -18.52 0.49
N GLU A 79 -7.06 -19.74 0.38
CA GLU A 79 -6.39 -20.42 1.47
C GLU A 79 -5.19 -19.60 1.98
N LYS A 80 -4.33 -19.14 1.06
CA LYS A 80 -3.17 -18.31 1.42
C LYS A 80 -3.59 -16.96 2.03
N CYS A 81 -4.68 -16.36 1.54
CA CYS A 81 -5.23 -15.11 2.07
C CYS A 81 -5.92 -15.27 3.43
N SER A 82 -6.32 -16.49 3.81
CA SER A 82 -7.02 -16.75 5.07
C SER A 82 -6.12 -16.64 6.31
N THR A 83 -4.80 -16.66 6.12
CA THR A 83 -3.84 -16.45 7.21
C THR A 83 -3.80 -14.96 7.57
N PRO A 84 -3.86 -14.58 8.87
CA PRO A 84 -3.74 -13.19 9.29
C PRO A 84 -2.47 -12.54 8.73
N ALA A 85 -2.60 -11.30 8.25
CA ALA A 85 -1.52 -10.51 7.66
C ALA A 85 -0.79 -11.16 6.47
N SER A 86 -1.43 -12.12 5.79
CA SER A 86 -0.88 -12.77 4.60
C SER A 86 -0.70 -11.81 3.43
N ARG A 87 0.26 -12.16 2.56
CA ARG A 87 0.56 -11.45 1.31
C ARG A 87 0.76 -12.45 0.21
N ILE A 88 0.19 -12.16 -0.95
CA ILE A 88 0.32 -12.98 -2.13
C ILE A 88 0.64 -12.06 -3.30
N ALA A 89 1.60 -12.46 -4.12
CA ALA A 89 1.84 -11.86 -5.42
C ALA A 89 1.33 -12.81 -6.50
N LEU A 90 0.51 -12.30 -7.42
CA LEU A 90 0.17 -13.00 -8.66
C LEU A 90 1.25 -12.66 -9.69
N VAL A 91 2.09 -13.64 -10.03
CA VAL A 91 3.21 -13.46 -10.95
C VAL A 91 3.01 -14.32 -12.19
N GLY A 92 3.33 -13.76 -13.36
CA GLY A 92 3.20 -14.45 -14.63
C GLY A 92 3.29 -13.48 -15.80
N PHE A 93 3.40 -14.02 -17.02
CA PHE A 93 3.53 -13.23 -18.24
C PHE A 93 2.39 -12.22 -18.43
N GLY A 94 2.62 -11.21 -19.27
CA GLY A 94 1.59 -10.28 -19.69
C GLY A 94 0.40 -11.01 -20.34
N GLY A 95 -0.82 -10.51 -20.12
CA GLY A 95 -2.02 -11.05 -20.77
C GLY A 95 -2.58 -12.36 -20.23
N VAL A 96 -1.95 -13.02 -19.26
CA VAL A 96 -2.44 -14.32 -18.71
C VAL A 96 -3.69 -14.22 -17.82
N GLY A 97 -4.20 -13.01 -17.57
CA GLY A 97 -5.43 -12.79 -16.80
C GLY A 97 -5.26 -12.60 -15.29
N LYS A 98 -4.07 -12.20 -14.81
CA LYS A 98 -3.81 -11.99 -13.36
C LYS A 98 -4.78 -11.00 -12.71
N SER A 99 -5.03 -9.85 -13.36
CA SER A 99 -5.96 -8.86 -12.83
C SER A 99 -7.41 -9.38 -12.86
N GLN A 100 -7.79 -10.17 -13.87
CA GLN A 100 -9.12 -10.82 -13.91
C GLN A 100 -9.30 -11.83 -12.77
N LEU A 101 -8.26 -12.60 -12.47
CA LEU A 101 -8.25 -13.50 -11.33
C LEU A 101 -8.38 -12.76 -9.99
N ALA A 102 -7.68 -11.62 -9.83
CA ALA A 102 -7.80 -10.77 -8.65
C ALA A 102 -9.21 -10.16 -8.52
N ILE A 103 -9.81 -9.71 -9.63
CA ILE A 103 -11.19 -9.21 -9.67
C ILE A 103 -12.17 -10.28 -9.20
N GLU A 104 -12.11 -11.48 -9.76
CA GLU A 104 -13.01 -12.58 -9.35
C GLU A 104 -12.80 -12.96 -7.88
N HIS A 105 -11.54 -12.97 -7.40
CA HIS A 105 -11.26 -13.23 -5.99
C HIS A 105 -11.89 -12.18 -5.05
N CYS A 106 -11.85 -10.89 -5.44
CA CYS A 106 -12.49 -9.81 -4.69
C CYS A 106 -14.00 -10.02 -4.57
N TYR A 107 -14.68 -10.32 -5.68
CA TYR A 107 -16.12 -10.57 -5.68
C TYR A 107 -16.48 -11.80 -4.86
N ARG A 108 -15.75 -12.92 -5.00
CA ARG A 108 -15.97 -14.11 -4.16
C ARG A 108 -15.73 -13.85 -2.67
N THR A 109 -14.77 -12.99 -2.34
CA THR A 109 -14.52 -12.60 -0.93
C THR A 109 -15.70 -11.82 -0.37
N ALA A 110 -16.20 -10.84 -1.11
CA ALA A 110 -17.37 -10.06 -0.72
C ALA A 110 -18.64 -10.91 -0.61
N ASP A 111 -18.85 -11.88 -1.50
CA ASP A 111 -19.98 -12.82 -1.46
C ASP A 111 -19.90 -13.76 -0.24
N ARG A 112 -18.72 -14.30 0.05
CA ARG A 112 -18.49 -15.28 1.14
C ARG A 112 -18.44 -14.62 2.51
N SER A 113 -17.97 -13.39 2.58
CA SER A 113 -17.74 -12.64 3.82
C SER A 113 -18.17 -11.18 3.62
N PRO A 114 -19.48 -10.89 3.68
CA PRO A 114 -20.01 -9.53 3.51
C PRO A 114 -19.49 -8.54 4.56
N GLU A 115 -18.92 -9.02 5.66
CA GLU A 115 -18.26 -8.21 6.69
C GLU A 115 -16.81 -7.82 6.36
N THR A 116 -16.25 -8.30 5.25
CA THR A 116 -14.89 -7.99 4.80
C THR A 116 -14.88 -6.78 3.86
N TRP A 117 -14.04 -5.79 4.17
CA TRP A 117 -13.77 -4.67 3.27
C TRP A 117 -12.96 -5.14 2.07
N VAL A 118 -13.30 -4.71 0.86
CA VAL A 118 -12.47 -4.96 -0.32
C VAL A 118 -12.07 -3.63 -0.96
N PHE A 119 -10.76 -3.40 -1.01
CA PHE A 119 -10.14 -2.20 -1.54
C PHE A 119 -9.30 -2.54 -2.78
N TRP A 120 -9.28 -1.60 -3.72
CA TRP A 120 -8.46 -1.70 -4.93
C TRP A 120 -7.64 -0.43 -5.11
N VAL A 121 -6.33 -0.58 -5.26
CA VAL A 121 -5.39 0.51 -5.54
C VAL A 121 -4.64 0.19 -6.83
N HIS A 122 -4.67 1.14 -7.76
CA HIS A 122 -3.84 1.08 -8.96
C HIS A 122 -2.43 1.56 -8.61
N ALA A 123 -1.46 0.66 -8.64
CA ALA A 123 -0.12 0.84 -8.11
C ALA A 123 0.94 1.17 -9.18
N SER A 124 0.52 1.66 -10.35
CA SER A 124 1.43 1.94 -11.48
C SER A 124 2.44 3.06 -11.27
N ASN A 125 2.21 3.92 -10.26
CA ASN A 125 3.11 4.99 -9.83
C ASN A 125 2.64 5.57 -8.49
N ALA A 126 3.52 6.35 -7.85
CA ALA A 126 3.27 6.97 -6.54
C ALA A 126 1.99 7.83 -6.49
N ALA A 127 1.69 8.60 -7.55
CA ALA A 127 0.49 9.44 -7.58
C ALA A 127 -0.81 8.63 -7.60
N ARG A 128 -0.83 7.50 -8.33
CA ARG A 128 -1.98 6.58 -8.35
C ARG A 128 -2.14 5.83 -7.03
N VAL A 129 -1.02 5.50 -6.37
CA VAL A 129 -1.02 4.93 -5.03
C VAL A 129 -1.59 5.91 -4.00
N ASP A 130 -1.10 7.16 -3.97
CA ASP A 130 -1.64 8.24 -3.11
C ASP A 130 -3.15 8.42 -3.34
N GLN A 131 -3.58 8.55 -4.59
CA GLN A 131 -4.99 8.64 -4.94
C GLN A 131 -5.82 7.47 -4.41
N GLY A 132 -5.30 6.24 -4.52
CA GLY A 132 -5.96 5.04 -3.99
C GLY A 132 -6.09 5.06 -2.47
N TYR A 133 -5.03 5.46 -1.76
CA TYR A 133 -5.07 5.57 -0.30
C TYR A 133 -6.03 6.67 0.17
N ARG A 134 -6.10 7.81 -0.52
CA ARG A 134 -7.10 8.84 -0.25
C ARG A 134 -8.52 8.32 -0.46
N ALA A 135 -8.76 7.55 -1.52
CA ALA A 135 -10.06 6.92 -1.76
C ALA A 135 -10.46 5.94 -0.63
N ILE A 136 -9.52 5.14 -0.13
CA ILE A 136 -9.75 4.26 1.03
C ILE A 136 -10.10 5.10 2.27
N ALA A 137 -9.32 6.15 2.55
CA ALA A 137 -9.55 7.02 3.69
C ALA A 137 -10.94 7.68 3.64
N ASP A 138 -11.39 8.07 2.45
CA ASP A 138 -12.75 8.59 2.22
C ASP A 138 -13.82 7.53 2.42
N GLN A 139 -13.62 6.33 1.86
CA GLN A 139 -14.54 5.20 1.99
C GLN A 139 -14.79 4.83 3.46
N VAL A 140 -13.71 4.74 4.26
CA VAL A 140 -13.81 4.38 5.68
C VAL A 140 -14.00 5.59 6.59
N LYS A 141 -14.14 6.79 6.00
CA LYS A 141 -14.42 8.06 6.66
C LYS A 141 -13.41 8.44 7.76
N LEU A 142 -12.12 8.25 7.50
CA LEU A 142 -11.06 8.60 8.45
C LEU A 142 -11.12 10.07 8.86
N ALA A 143 -10.89 10.33 10.15
CA ALA A 143 -10.61 11.67 10.62
C ALA A 143 -9.29 12.16 10.00
N GLY A 144 -9.19 13.46 9.70
CA GLY A 144 -7.99 14.04 9.07
C GLY A 144 -7.86 13.83 7.56
N ARG A 145 -8.63 12.93 6.93
CA ARG A 145 -8.52 12.61 5.48
C ARG A 145 -8.67 13.79 4.52
N LYS A 146 -9.36 14.85 4.94
CA LYS A 146 -9.60 16.07 4.15
C LYS A 146 -8.48 17.11 4.32
N ASP A 147 -7.54 16.87 5.22
CA ASP A 147 -6.37 17.73 5.40
C ASP A 147 -5.36 17.44 4.27
N PRO A 148 -5.02 18.43 3.42
CA PRO A 148 -4.01 18.24 2.37
C PRO A 148 -2.62 17.89 2.91
N GLN A 149 -2.32 18.23 4.17
CA GLN A 149 -1.03 17.97 4.82
C GLN A 149 -1.01 16.66 5.62
N ALA A 150 -2.15 15.96 5.73
CA ALA A 150 -2.17 14.67 6.42
C ALA A 150 -1.33 13.63 5.68
N ASP A 151 -0.57 12.86 6.45
CA ASP A 151 0.04 11.62 5.97
C ASP A 151 -1.06 10.57 5.78
N ILE A 152 -1.56 10.47 4.55
CA ILE A 152 -2.63 9.54 4.22
C ILE A 152 -2.23 8.08 4.37
N PHE A 153 -0.93 7.77 4.19
CA PHE A 153 -0.41 6.42 4.32
C PHE A 153 -0.46 5.97 5.77
N GLU A 154 -0.05 6.84 6.69
CA GLU A 154 -0.12 6.53 8.11
C GLU A 154 -1.57 6.42 8.59
N LEU A 155 -2.46 7.32 8.17
CA LEU A 155 -3.88 7.25 8.53
C LEU A 155 -4.53 5.93 8.11
N VAL A 156 -4.37 5.55 6.85
CA VAL A 156 -4.94 4.30 6.31
C VAL A 156 -4.26 3.09 6.94
N SER A 157 -2.93 3.10 7.09
CA SER A 157 -2.20 1.99 7.71
C SER A 157 -2.61 1.76 9.16
N SER A 158 -2.76 2.83 9.94
CA SER A 158 -3.29 2.77 11.31
C SER A 158 -4.71 2.20 11.34
N TRP A 159 -5.57 2.55 10.38
CA TRP A 159 -6.90 1.97 10.28
C TRP A 159 -6.88 0.48 9.92
N LEU A 160 -6.07 0.07 8.93
CA LEU A 160 -5.92 -1.34 8.52
C LEU A 160 -5.30 -2.22 9.62
N ARG A 161 -4.58 -1.63 10.57
CA ARG A 161 -3.96 -2.30 11.73
C ARG A 161 -4.90 -2.50 12.91
N ASN A 162 -5.99 -1.75 12.99
CA ASN A 162 -6.91 -1.83 14.11
C ASN A 162 -7.97 -2.92 13.87
N GLU A 163 -7.84 -4.04 14.57
CA GLU A 163 -8.75 -5.20 14.46
C GLU A 163 -10.23 -4.87 14.68
N LYS A 164 -10.53 -3.79 15.42
CA LYS A 164 -11.90 -3.31 15.64
C LYS A 164 -12.59 -2.86 14.36
N ASN A 165 -11.83 -2.59 13.29
CA ASN A 165 -12.35 -2.17 11.99
C ASN A 165 -12.78 -3.35 11.11
N GLY A 166 -12.52 -4.59 11.55
CA GLY A 166 -12.90 -5.81 10.85
C GLY A 166 -11.87 -6.30 9.83
N LYS A 167 -12.27 -7.29 9.05
CA LYS A 167 -11.42 -7.92 8.02
C LYS A 167 -11.36 -7.04 6.78
N TRP A 168 -10.24 -7.07 6.08
CA TRP A 168 -10.08 -6.36 4.82
C TRP A 168 -9.22 -7.14 3.84
N LEU A 169 -9.44 -6.89 2.56
CA LEU A 169 -8.64 -7.31 1.42
C LEU A 169 -8.23 -6.05 0.66
N LEU A 170 -6.93 -5.87 0.42
CA LEU A 170 -6.40 -4.77 -0.38
C LEU A 170 -5.66 -5.34 -1.58
N VAL A 171 -6.14 -5.03 -2.78
CA VAL A 171 -5.45 -5.38 -4.03
C VAL A 171 -4.63 -4.19 -4.52
N LEU A 172 -3.34 -4.44 -4.76
CA LEU A 172 -2.44 -3.53 -5.45
C LEU A 172 -2.23 -4.06 -6.88
N ASP A 173 -2.87 -3.44 -7.85
CA ASP A 173 -2.79 -3.86 -9.26
C ASP A 173 -1.77 -3.02 -10.03
N ASN A 174 -1.10 -3.61 -11.02
CA ASN A 174 -0.12 -2.91 -11.85
C ASN A 174 1.09 -2.34 -11.07
N ALA A 175 1.52 -3.03 -10.00
CA ALA A 175 2.68 -2.69 -9.20
C ALA A 175 4.00 -3.13 -9.87
N ASP A 176 4.28 -2.57 -11.05
CA ASP A 176 5.52 -2.84 -11.79
C ASP A 176 6.67 -1.93 -11.31
N ASP A 177 7.91 -2.41 -11.43
CA ASP A 177 9.09 -1.65 -11.03
C ASP A 177 9.23 -0.35 -11.84
N ALA A 178 9.39 0.78 -11.13
CA ALA A 178 9.65 2.07 -11.75
C ALA A 178 11.05 2.18 -12.39
N SER A 179 11.93 1.21 -12.14
CA SER A 179 13.31 1.19 -12.64
C SER A 179 13.42 0.96 -14.15
N ASP A 180 12.38 0.46 -14.82
CA ASP A 180 12.43 0.14 -16.25
C ASP A 180 12.04 1.31 -17.16
N LYS A 181 11.75 2.50 -16.61
CA LYS A 181 11.32 3.67 -17.40
C LYS A 181 12.41 4.72 -17.66
N GLU A 182 13.67 4.46 -17.29
CA GLU A 182 14.80 5.38 -17.51
C GLU A 182 15.93 4.79 -18.37
N TYR A 183 15.58 4.05 -19.43
CA TYR A 183 16.50 3.80 -20.55
C TYR A 183 15.78 4.10 -21.87
N GLY A 184 15.71 5.38 -22.22
CA GLY A 184 15.02 5.77 -23.45
C GLY A 184 15.00 7.25 -23.79
N ALA A 185 15.93 8.08 -23.30
CA ALA A 185 16.10 9.43 -23.83
C ALA A 185 17.52 9.97 -23.60
N GLY A 186 18.28 10.13 -24.69
CA GLY A 186 19.44 11.01 -24.73
C GLY A 186 20.80 10.33 -24.61
N VAL A 187 21.24 9.65 -25.68
CA VAL A 187 22.68 9.44 -25.93
C VAL A 187 23.30 10.81 -26.26
N GLY A 188 23.62 11.58 -25.23
CA GLY A 188 24.44 12.78 -25.30
C GLY A 188 25.91 12.42 -25.19
N ARG A 189 26.69 12.75 -26.23
CA ARG A 189 28.13 12.51 -26.36
C ARG A 189 28.90 12.95 -25.10
N GLY A 190 29.62 12.02 -24.48
CA GLY A 190 30.64 12.36 -23.48
C GLY A 190 31.85 13.08 -24.13
N PRO A 191 32.53 13.98 -23.40
CA PRO A 191 33.75 14.63 -23.89
C PRO A 191 34.91 13.62 -23.97
N ARG A 192 35.61 13.62 -25.11
CA ARG A 192 36.83 12.83 -25.31
C ARG A 192 37.98 13.42 -24.49
N TYR A 193 38.55 12.64 -23.58
CA TYR A 193 39.87 12.93 -23.02
C TYR A 193 40.95 12.45 -24.00
N TYR A 194 41.73 13.37 -24.56
CA TYR A 194 42.98 13.05 -25.25
C TYR A 194 44.06 12.75 -24.21
N ASN A 195 44.54 11.50 -24.17
CA ASN A 195 45.79 11.17 -23.50
C ASN A 195 46.94 11.57 -24.42
N HIS A 196 47.71 12.58 -24.02
CA HIS A 196 49.04 12.80 -24.57
C HIS A 196 50.00 11.85 -23.84
N ARG A 197 50.44 10.81 -24.54
CA ARG A 197 51.72 10.15 -24.31
C ARG A 197 52.34 9.89 -25.67
N ALA A 198 53.50 10.49 -25.90
CA ALA A 198 54.49 9.99 -26.82
C ALA A 198 55.84 10.27 -26.18
N ASP A 199 56.45 9.20 -25.67
CA ASP A 199 57.89 9.10 -25.53
C ASP A 199 58.51 9.02 -26.93
N GLY A 200 59.70 9.60 -27.08
CA GLY A 200 60.55 9.59 -28.28
C GLY A 200 61.79 10.42 -28.04
#